data_AF-A0AAP3FXR2-F1
#
_entry.id   AF-A0AAP3FXR2-F1
#
_cell.length_a   1.000
_cell.length_b   1.000
_cell.length_c   1.000
_cell.angle_alpha   90.00
_cell.angle_beta   90.00
_cell.angle_gamma   90.00
#
_symmetry.space_group_name_H-M   'P 1'
#
loop_
_entity.id
_entity.type
_entity.pdbx_description
1 polymer ?
#
loop_
_entity_poly.entity_id
_entity_poly.type
_entity_poly.pdbx_seq_one_letter_code
_entity_poly.pdbx_strand_id
1 'polypeptide(L)'
;MNAQHIIDRYTEELNAELANMPEVERENTIAELKGHLTAFVQDRMNAGHSVEDLREAVETEFSHPKELAEAMMGEGEEQKRRGFVLGKSGLSVFLIAAIILLPLLPPSYRYVPLALYLAVLAGYVWKRKKVMMFAGVRKNKMRSQHEIVTISRVGAAYLLFLAVLLLVQPLINAFVVLLLIVVSCAAFFLYLNVK
;
A
#
# COMPACT_ATOMS: atom_id res chain seq x y z
N MET A 1 40.64 2.69 -18.23
CA MET A 1 39.66 1.72 -17.66
C MET A 1 38.30 1.99 -18.27
N ASN A 2 37.49 0.97 -18.57
CA ASN A 2 36.14 1.17 -19.09
C ASN A 2 35.18 1.42 -17.91
N ALA A 3 34.33 2.45 -17.98
CA ALA A 3 33.37 2.79 -16.93
C ALA A 3 32.39 1.64 -16.63
N GLN A 4 32.21 0.72 -17.58
CA GLN A 4 31.46 -0.52 -17.38
C GLN A 4 31.98 -1.36 -16.21
N HIS A 5 33.30 -1.38 -15.99
CA HIS A 5 33.90 -2.12 -14.87
C HIS A 5 33.47 -1.54 -13.51
N ILE A 6 33.19 -0.25 -13.42
CA ILE A 6 32.71 0.38 -12.18
C ILE A 6 31.30 -0.13 -11.86
N ILE A 7 30.46 -0.19 -12.89
CA ILE A 7 29.08 -0.68 -12.79
C ILE A 7 29.07 -2.15 -12.38
N ASP A 8 29.81 -2.99 -13.10
CA ASP A 8 29.81 -4.42 -12.85
C ASP A 8 30.32 -4.73 -11.44
N ARG A 9 31.44 -4.11 -11.01
CA ARG A 9 31.98 -4.27 -9.65
C ARG A 9 30.98 -3.85 -8.58
N TYR A 10 30.35 -2.68 -8.72
CA TYR A 10 29.38 -2.18 -7.75
C TYR A 10 28.20 -3.15 -7.62
N THR A 11 27.67 -3.64 -8.75
CA THR A 11 26.54 -4.58 -8.74
C THR A 11 26.91 -5.97 -8.21
N GLU A 12 28.13 -6.45 -8.43
CA GLU A 12 28.62 -7.71 -7.87
C GLU A 12 28.74 -7.64 -6.35
N GLU A 13 29.33 -6.55 -5.83
CA GLU A 13 29.45 -6.31 -4.39
C GLU A 13 28.07 -6.22 -3.73
N LEU A 14 27.13 -5.48 -4.33
CA LEU A 14 25.77 -5.40 -3.81
C LEU A 14 25.03 -6.74 -3.85
N ASN A 15 25.20 -7.52 -4.93
CA ASN A 15 24.57 -8.83 -5.05
C ASN A 15 25.09 -9.81 -3.98
N ALA A 16 26.37 -9.73 -3.62
CA ALA A 16 26.95 -10.50 -2.52
C ALA A 16 26.37 -10.11 -1.15
N GLU A 17 26.22 -8.80 -0.89
CA GLU A 17 25.63 -8.29 0.36
C GLU A 17 24.14 -8.64 0.48
N LEU A 18 23.41 -8.72 -0.65
CA LEU A 18 22.00 -9.11 -0.71
C LEU A 18 21.78 -10.63 -0.80
N ALA A 19 22.79 -11.48 -0.52
CA ALA A 19 22.67 -12.93 -0.65
C ALA A 19 21.51 -13.55 0.16
N ASN A 20 21.12 -12.92 1.27
CA ASN A 20 20.03 -13.36 2.13
C ASN A 20 18.62 -12.94 1.64
N MET A 21 18.52 -12.11 0.61
CA MET A 21 17.26 -11.69 -0.01
C MET A 21 16.72 -12.79 -0.94
N PRO A 22 15.38 -12.97 -1.05
CA PRO A 22 14.79 -13.88 -2.04
C PRO A 22 15.33 -13.60 -3.44
N GLU A 23 15.73 -14.66 -4.16
CA GLU A 23 16.42 -14.58 -5.45
C GLU A 23 15.71 -13.67 -6.45
N VAL A 24 14.40 -13.81 -6.61
CA VAL A 24 13.59 -12.99 -7.53
C VAL A 24 13.59 -11.51 -7.12
N GLU A 25 13.55 -11.21 -5.82
CA GLU A 25 13.59 -9.82 -5.32
C GLU A 25 14.99 -9.21 -5.51
N ARG A 26 16.03 -10.01 -5.25
CA ARG A 26 17.43 -9.64 -5.45
C ARG A 26 17.71 -9.33 -6.92
N GLU A 27 17.33 -10.22 -7.83
CA GLU A 27 17.53 -10.04 -9.28
C GLU A 27 16.84 -8.77 -9.81
N ASN A 28 15.60 -8.53 -9.41
CA ASN A 28 14.86 -7.33 -9.81
C ASN A 28 15.53 -6.06 -9.28
N THR A 29 15.94 -6.06 -8.00
CA THR A 29 16.59 -4.91 -7.35
C THR A 29 17.94 -4.60 -8.02
N ILE A 30 18.75 -5.62 -8.28
CA ILE A 30 20.03 -5.46 -8.98
C ILE A 30 19.81 -4.95 -10.41
N ALA A 31 18.82 -5.47 -11.14
CA ALA A 31 18.52 -5.03 -12.50
C ALA A 31 18.07 -3.56 -12.56
N GLU A 32 17.20 -3.14 -11.64
CA GLU A 32 16.75 -1.76 -11.51
C GLU A 32 17.92 -0.84 -11.18
N LEU A 33 18.71 -1.17 -10.15
CA LEU A 33 19.86 -0.36 -9.76
C LEU A 33 20.91 -0.29 -10.86
N LYS A 34 21.18 -1.39 -11.56
CA LYS A 34 22.10 -1.40 -12.70
C LYS A 34 21.65 -0.40 -13.77
N GLY A 35 20.35 -0.31 -14.05
CA GLY A 35 19.79 0.69 -14.96
C GLY A 35 20.08 2.13 -14.52
N HIS A 36 19.88 2.44 -13.25
CA HIS A 36 20.16 3.76 -12.68
C HIS A 36 21.65 4.09 -12.68
N LEU A 37 22.50 3.13 -12.30
CA LEU A 37 23.95 3.29 -12.25
C LEU A 37 24.52 3.53 -13.65
N THR A 38 24.04 2.79 -14.66
CA THR A 38 24.43 2.99 -16.05
C THR A 38 24.05 4.37 -16.56
N ALA A 39 22.82 4.83 -16.28
CA ALA A 39 22.39 6.17 -16.67
C ALA A 39 23.25 7.26 -16.02
N PHE A 40 23.49 7.17 -14.71
CA PHE A 40 24.31 8.12 -13.97
C PHE A 40 25.76 8.18 -14.47
N VAL A 41 26.38 7.02 -14.66
CA VAL A 41 27.76 6.91 -15.15
C VAL A 41 27.86 7.49 -16.57
N GLN A 42 26.88 7.22 -17.43
CA GLN A 42 26.85 7.77 -18.78
C GLN A 42 26.71 9.30 -18.77
N ASP A 43 25.83 9.85 -17.94
CA ASP A 43 25.63 11.30 -17.82
C ASP A 43 26.90 12.00 -17.33
N ARG A 44 27.61 11.41 -16.36
CA ARG A 44 28.87 11.94 -15.84
C ARG A 44 30.02 11.83 -16.83
N MET A 45 30.09 10.75 -17.61
CA MET A 45 31.03 10.65 -18.74
C MET A 45 30.74 11.72 -19.80
N ASN A 46 29.47 11.94 -20.14
CA ASN A 46 29.07 12.98 -21.09
C ASN A 46 29.41 14.39 -20.59
N ALA A 47 29.39 14.60 -19.26
CA ALA A 47 29.81 15.83 -18.61
C ALA A 47 31.35 16.00 -18.50
N GLY A 48 32.14 15.04 -18.99
CA GLY A 48 33.60 15.14 -19.06
C GLY A 48 34.34 14.71 -17.79
N HIS A 49 33.68 14.01 -16.86
CA HIS A 49 34.35 13.45 -15.68
C HIS A 49 35.30 12.31 -16.06
N SER A 50 36.44 12.23 -15.35
CA SER A 50 37.39 11.13 -15.53
C SER A 50 36.86 9.83 -14.91
N VAL A 51 37.40 8.68 -15.34
CA VAL A 51 36.95 7.36 -14.86
C VAL A 51 37.24 7.19 -13.37
N GLU A 52 38.30 7.83 -12.89
CA GLU A 52 38.72 7.87 -11.50
C GLU A 52 37.70 8.65 -10.64
N ASP A 53 37.20 9.79 -11.14
CA ASP A 53 36.18 10.59 -10.46
C ASP A 53 34.80 9.90 -10.44
N LEU A 54 34.50 9.08 -11.45
CA LEU A 54 33.22 8.36 -11.53
C LEU A 54 33.01 7.42 -10.36
N ARG A 55 34.08 6.81 -9.84
CA ARG A 55 33.97 5.90 -8.70
C ARG A 55 33.52 6.63 -7.44
N GLU A 56 34.19 7.74 -7.11
CA GLU A 56 33.83 8.57 -5.96
C GLU A 56 32.43 9.17 -6.12
N ALA A 57 32.07 9.59 -7.33
CA ALA A 57 30.74 10.10 -7.64
C ALA A 57 29.64 9.03 -7.46
N VAL A 58 29.91 7.78 -7.85
CA VAL A 58 28.99 6.66 -7.67
C VAL A 58 28.83 6.31 -6.19
N GLU A 59 29.92 6.21 -5.43
CA GLU A 59 29.87 5.95 -3.99
C GLU A 59 29.16 7.08 -3.23
N THR A 60 29.29 8.33 -3.69
CA THR A 60 28.58 9.50 -3.10
C THR A 60 27.07 9.49 -3.40
N GLU A 61 26.66 9.18 -4.62
CA GLU A 61 25.25 9.22 -5.03
C GLU A 61 24.47 8.00 -4.55
N PHE A 62 25.06 6.80 -4.67
CA PHE A 62 24.39 5.53 -4.39
C PHE A 62 24.75 4.92 -3.03
N SER A 63 25.60 5.60 -2.24
CA SER A 63 26.21 5.06 -1.01
C SER A 63 27.09 3.83 -1.27
N HIS A 64 27.83 3.37 -0.26
CA HIS A 64 28.63 2.15 -0.41
C HIS A 64 27.69 0.92 -0.55
N PRO A 65 27.97 -0.07 -1.42
CA PRO A 65 27.11 -1.24 -1.60
C PRO A 65 26.64 -1.92 -0.32
N LYS A 66 27.50 -1.99 0.70
CA LYS A 66 27.17 -2.54 2.01
C LYS A 66 26.13 -1.68 2.77
N GLU A 67 26.29 -0.36 2.77
CA GLU A 67 25.34 0.56 3.40
C GLU A 67 23.98 0.54 2.68
N LEU A 68 24.02 0.47 1.34
CA LEU A 68 22.82 0.32 0.53
C LEU A 68 22.11 -1.01 0.81
N ALA A 69 22.86 -2.10 0.94
CA ALA A 69 22.32 -3.41 1.30
C ALA A 69 21.75 -3.42 2.73
N GLU A 70 22.44 -2.80 3.69
CA GLU A 70 21.95 -2.62 5.06
C GLU A 70 20.69 -1.75 5.11
N ALA A 71 20.56 -0.71 4.28
CA ALA A 71 19.33 0.04 4.15
C ALA A 71 18.19 -0.81 3.56
N MET A 72 18.46 -1.55 2.49
CA MET A 72 17.49 -2.44 1.83
C MET A 72 17.04 -3.61 2.72
N MET A 73 17.95 -4.18 3.52
CA MET A 73 17.66 -5.28 4.45
C MET A 73 17.13 -4.79 5.81
N GLY A 74 17.61 -3.65 6.29
CA GLY A 74 17.25 -3.02 7.55
C GLY A 74 15.84 -2.42 7.54
N GLU A 75 15.38 -1.95 6.38
CA GLU A 75 13.95 -1.67 6.17
C GLU A 75 13.08 -2.93 6.37
N GLY A 76 13.64 -4.13 6.18
CA GLY A 76 12.97 -5.40 6.45
C GLY A 76 12.70 -5.70 7.93
N GLU A 77 13.55 -5.22 8.86
CA GLU A 77 13.36 -5.43 10.30
C GLU A 77 12.48 -4.36 10.95
N GLU A 78 12.63 -3.09 10.56
CA GLU A 78 11.72 -2.04 11.04
C GLU A 78 10.31 -2.20 10.46
N GLN A 79 10.17 -2.69 9.22
CA GLN A 79 8.86 -2.95 8.62
C GLN A 79 8.22 -4.27 9.09
N LYS A 80 9.01 -5.26 9.53
CA LYS A 80 8.47 -6.45 10.24
C LYS A 80 8.01 -6.14 11.67
N ARG A 81 8.61 -5.15 12.34
CA ARG A 81 8.18 -4.72 13.69
C ARG A 81 7.12 -3.62 13.66
N ARG A 82 7.05 -2.78 12.61
CA ARG A 82 6.00 -1.77 12.42
C ARG A 82 4.81 -2.30 11.64
N GLY A 83 4.16 -3.26 12.28
CA GLY A 83 2.74 -3.47 12.11
C GLY A 83 2.40 -4.74 11.37
N PHE A 84 1.59 -5.53 12.06
CA PHE A 84 0.46 -6.25 11.50
C PHE A 84 -0.45 -5.28 10.71
N VAL A 85 0.10 -4.63 9.68
CA VAL A 85 -0.63 -3.82 8.74
C VAL A 85 -1.33 -4.85 7.88
N LEU A 86 -2.60 -5.07 8.17
CA LEU A 86 -3.56 -5.71 7.28
C LEU A 86 -3.27 -5.27 5.84
N GLY A 87 -2.44 -6.05 5.14
CA GLY A 87 -2.18 -5.85 3.72
C GLY A 87 -3.46 -6.13 2.94
N LYS A 88 -3.43 -5.92 1.63
CA LYS A 88 -4.50 -6.40 0.74
C LYS A 88 -4.90 -7.86 1.05
N SER A 89 -3.91 -8.69 1.40
CA SER A 89 -4.08 -10.09 1.84
C SER A 89 -4.74 -10.24 3.23
N GLY A 90 -4.42 -9.37 4.19
CA GLY A 90 -5.01 -9.42 5.53
C GLY A 90 -6.50 -9.05 5.56
N LEU A 91 -6.94 -8.11 4.72
CA LEU A 91 -8.36 -7.77 4.59
C LEU A 91 -9.17 -8.91 3.98
N SER A 92 -8.63 -9.62 2.98
CA SER A 92 -9.29 -10.82 2.43
C SER A 92 -9.35 -11.96 3.44
N VAL A 93 -8.30 -12.17 4.23
CA VAL A 93 -8.30 -13.18 5.31
C VAL A 93 -9.33 -12.81 6.38
N PHE A 94 -9.45 -11.54 6.74
CA PHE A 94 -10.45 -11.06 7.69
C PHE A 94 -11.88 -11.25 7.18
N LEU A 95 -12.12 -10.98 5.90
CA LEU A 95 -13.42 -11.20 5.25
C LEU A 95 -13.78 -12.70 5.25
N ILE A 96 -12.83 -13.56 4.89
CA ILE A 96 -13.01 -15.02 4.91
C ILE A 96 -13.33 -15.49 6.33
N ALA A 97 -12.58 -15.01 7.34
CA ALA A 97 -12.85 -15.32 8.75
C ALA A 97 -14.25 -14.84 9.18
N ALA A 98 -14.68 -13.65 8.77
CA ALA A 98 -16.02 -13.13 9.07
C ALA A 98 -17.13 -13.99 8.45
N ILE A 99 -16.95 -14.48 7.22
CA ILE A 99 -17.90 -15.37 6.54
C ILE A 99 -17.97 -16.74 7.24
N ILE A 100 -16.83 -17.28 7.64
CA ILE A 100 -16.75 -18.57 8.36
C ILE A 100 -17.38 -18.46 9.77
N LEU A 101 -17.18 -17.34 10.48
CA LEU A 101 -17.78 -17.12 11.79
C LEU A 101 -19.29 -16.84 11.76
N LEU A 102 -19.83 -16.38 10.64
CA LEU A 102 -21.25 -16.02 10.48
C LEU A 102 -22.24 -17.14 10.88
N PRO A 103 -22.07 -18.41 10.43
CA PRO A 103 -22.94 -19.51 10.83
C PRO A 103 -22.75 -20.01 12.26
N LEU A 104 -21.59 -19.74 12.88
CA LEU A 104 -21.25 -20.17 14.25
C LEU A 104 -21.85 -19.28 15.34
N LEU A 105 -22.32 -18.08 14.97
CA LEU A 105 -22.87 -17.11 15.92
C LEU A 105 -24.38 -17.27 16.11
N PRO A 106 -24.89 -17.01 17.33
CA PRO A 106 -26.32 -16.95 17.58
C PRO A 106 -27.00 -15.95 16.61
N PRO A 107 -28.26 -16.18 16.20
CA PRO A 107 -28.97 -15.32 15.26
C PRO A 107 -28.91 -13.83 15.64
N SER A 108 -28.94 -13.54 16.94
CA SER A 108 -28.85 -12.21 17.53
C SER A 108 -27.50 -11.52 17.38
N TYR A 109 -26.44 -12.19 16.92
CA TYR A 109 -25.08 -11.63 16.78
C TYR A 109 -24.47 -11.80 15.39
N ARG A 110 -25.23 -12.30 14.42
CA ARG A 110 -24.72 -12.58 13.06
C ARG A 110 -24.23 -11.34 12.32
N TYR A 111 -24.70 -10.15 12.71
CA TYR A 111 -24.26 -8.87 12.14
C TYR A 111 -22.93 -8.36 12.71
N VAL A 112 -22.46 -8.91 13.84
CA VAL A 112 -21.26 -8.42 14.55
C VAL A 112 -19.98 -8.60 13.73
N PRO A 113 -19.68 -9.76 13.10
CA PRO A 113 -18.48 -9.91 12.28
C PRO A 113 -18.45 -8.95 11.09
N LEU A 114 -19.63 -8.72 10.48
CA LEU A 114 -19.77 -7.80 9.36
C LEU A 114 -19.54 -6.34 9.80
N ALA A 115 -20.12 -5.92 10.92
CA ALA A 115 -19.91 -4.59 11.49
C ALA A 115 -18.42 -4.35 11.80
N LEU A 116 -17.76 -5.36 12.37
CA LEU A 116 -16.34 -5.28 12.72
C LEU A 116 -15.45 -5.22 11.48
N TYR A 117 -15.77 -5.98 10.43
CA TYR A 117 -15.09 -5.88 9.14
C TYR A 117 -15.23 -4.49 8.51
N LEU A 118 -16.43 -3.90 8.53
CA LEU A 118 -16.68 -2.55 8.02
C LEU A 118 -15.90 -1.49 8.80
N ALA A 119 -15.81 -1.62 10.13
CA ALA A 119 -15.02 -0.72 10.96
C ALA A 119 -13.51 -0.81 10.65
N VAL A 120 -12.99 -2.03 10.46
CA VAL A 120 -11.59 -2.26 10.05
C VAL A 120 -11.31 -1.67 8.67
N LEU A 121 -12.23 -1.87 7.71
CA LEU A 121 -12.14 -1.24 6.39
C LEU A 121 -12.16 0.28 6.47
N ALA A 122 -13.01 0.86 7.30
CA ALA A 122 -13.07 2.30 7.49
C ALA A 122 -11.75 2.87 8.03
N GLY A 123 -11.17 2.24 9.05
CA GLY A 123 -9.87 2.60 9.60
C GLY A 123 -8.74 2.47 8.56
N TYR A 124 -8.79 1.42 7.75
CA TYR A 124 -7.85 1.20 6.65
C TYR A 124 -7.93 2.31 5.59
N VAL A 125 -9.14 2.63 5.11
CA VAL A 125 -9.39 3.69 4.13
C VAL A 125 -8.95 5.06 4.67
N TRP A 126 -9.25 5.33 5.95
CA TRP A 126 -8.86 6.57 6.62
C TRP A 126 -7.34 6.74 6.69
N LYS A 127 -6.61 5.68 7.04
CA LYS A 127 -5.14 5.71 7.20
C LYS A 127 -4.42 5.73 5.86
N ARG A 128 -4.83 4.91 4.89
CA ARG A 128 -4.11 4.75 3.62
C ARG A 128 -4.45 5.84 2.60
N LYS A 129 -5.59 6.54 2.70
CA LYS A 129 -6.05 7.62 1.79
C LYS A 129 -6.00 7.29 0.28
N LYS A 130 -5.75 6.03 -0.08
CA LYS A 130 -5.64 5.52 -1.45
C LYS A 130 -6.90 4.75 -1.76
N VAL A 131 -7.85 5.42 -2.39
CA VAL A 131 -9.14 4.81 -2.71
C VAL A 131 -9.19 4.45 -4.18
N MET A 132 -8.63 3.29 -4.49
CA MET A 132 -9.06 2.51 -5.65
C MET A 132 -10.27 1.62 -5.34
N MET A 133 -10.76 1.60 -4.09
CA MET A 133 -11.80 0.66 -3.64
C MET A 133 -13.25 1.10 -3.93
N PHE A 134 -13.56 2.39 -4.08
CA PHE A 134 -14.92 2.82 -4.42
C PHE A 134 -15.08 2.88 -5.95
N ALA A 135 -15.97 2.05 -6.48
CA ALA A 135 -16.22 1.91 -7.92
C ALA A 135 -16.48 3.24 -8.64
N GLY A 136 -17.14 4.20 -7.97
CA GLY A 136 -17.40 5.55 -8.52
C GLY A 136 -16.14 6.39 -8.74
N VAL A 137 -15.11 6.24 -7.90
CA VAL A 137 -13.83 6.97 -8.04
C VAL A 137 -13.02 6.44 -9.23
N ARG A 138 -13.18 5.15 -9.57
CA ARG A 138 -12.44 4.50 -10.66
C ARG A 138 -12.90 4.96 -12.05
N LYS A 139 -14.13 5.46 -12.18
CA LYS A 139 -14.72 5.88 -13.45
C LYS A 139 -14.27 7.29 -13.89
N ASN A 140 -13.81 8.13 -12.96
CA ASN A 140 -13.42 9.51 -13.24
C ASN A 140 -11.92 9.74 -12.95
N LYS A 141 -11.07 9.41 -13.95
CA LYS A 141 -9.61 9.31 -13.82
C LYS A 141 -8.87 10.65 -13.62
N MET A 142 -9.59 11.79 -13.70
CA MET A 142 -9.03 13.14 -13.63
C MET A 142 -9.41 13.92 -12.35
N ARG A 143 -9.68 13.25 -11.22
CA ARG A 143 -9.90 13.96 -9.95
C ARG A 143 -8.60 14.39 -9.30
N SER A 144 -8.60 15.57 -8.70
CA SER A 144 -7.44 16.13 -8.00
C SER A 144 -7.09 15.30 -6.75
N GLN A 145 -5.81 15.31 -6.35
CA GLN A 145 -5.36 14.59 -5.15
C GLN A 145 -6.12 15.03 -3.87
N HIS A 146 -6.50 16.31 -3.79
CA HIS A 146 -7.31 16.84 -2.69
C HIS A 146 -8.71 16.22 -2.64
N GLU A 147 -9.40 16.13 -3.78
CA GLU A 147 -10.72 15.49 -3.88
C GLU A 147 -10.68 14.01 -3.52
N ILE A 148 -9.64 13.29 -3.96
CA ILE A 148 -9.43 11.88 -3.61
C ILE A 148 -9.34 11.72 -2.09
N VAL A 149 -8.59 12.60 -1.40
CA VAL A 149 -8.48 12.56 0.07
C VAL A 149 -9.81 12.88 0.74
N THR A 150 -10.57 13.88 0.25
CA THR A 150 -11.89 14.21 0.78
C THR A 150 -12.87 13.04 0.64
N ILE A 151 -12.95 12.43 -0.56
CA ILE A 151 -13.81 11.28 -0.83
C ILE A 151 -13.41 10.08 0.04
N SER A 152 -12.11 9.88 0.27
CA SER A 152 -11.62 8.82 1.15
C SER A 152 -12.12 8.99 2.59
N ARG A 153 -12.06 10.21 3.12
CA ARG A 153 -12.56 10.51 4.47
C ARG A 153 -14.06 10.32 4.58
N VAL A 154 -14.82 10.81 3.60
CA VAL A 154 -16.29 10.64 3.56
C VAL A 154 -16.67 9.16 3.42
N GLY A 155 -15.96 8.41 2.58
CA GLY A 155 -16.17 6.96 2.42
C GLY A 155 -15.84 6.16 3.68
N ALA A 156 -14.77 6.50 4.40
CA ALA A 156 -14.45 5.89 5.69
C ALA A 156 -15.51 6.24 6.76
N ALA A 157 -15.97 7.49 6.83
CA ALA A 157 -17.06 7.88 7.72
C ALA A 157 -18.36 7.12 7.41
N TYR A 158 -18.67 6.94 6.13
CA TYR A 158 -19.80 6.15 5.68
C TYR A 158 -19.71 4.67 6.10
N LEU A 159 -18.54 4.04 5.94
CA LEU A 159 -18.33 2.66 6.39
C LEU A 159 -18.48 2.51 7.91
N LEU A 160 -18.00 3.49 8.70
CA LEU A 160 -18.23 3.51 10.15
C LEU A 160 -19.71 3.67 10.49
N PHE A 161 -20.42 4.54 9.77
CA PHE A 161 -21.86 4.73 9.97
C PHE A 161 -22.63 3.42 9.74
N LEU A 162 -22.30 2.68 8.67
CA LEU A 162 -22.89 1.36 8.43
C LEU A 162 -22.56 0.35 9.53
N ALA A 163 -21.31 0.33 10.01
CA ALA A 163 -20.91 -0.55 11.11
C ALA A 163 -21.72 -0.26 12.38
N VAL A 164 -21.90 1.02 12.73
CA VAL A 164 -22.70 1.42 13.89
C VAL A 164 -24.18 1.06 13.70
N LEU A 165 -24.75 1.29 12.52
CA LEU A 165 -26.13 0.90 12.23
C LEU A 165 -26.37 -0.60 12.42
N LEU A 166 -25.43 -1.44 11.97
CA LEU A 166 -25.51 -2.89 12.18
C LEU A 166 -25.42 -3.26 13.67
N LEU A 167 -24.58 -2.59 14.45
CA LEU A 167 -24.48 -2.83 15.90
C LEU A 167 -25.71 -2.37 16.69
N VAL A 168 -26.41 -1.36 16.19
CA VAL A 168 -27.64 -0.80 16.80
C VAL A 168 -28.90 -1.55 16.33
N GLN A 169 -28.79 -2.39 15.28
CA GLN A 169 -29.87 -3.26 14.82
C GLN A 169 -30.64 -4.04 15.92
N PRO A 170 -30.03 -4.63 16.96
CA PRO A 170 -30.79 -5.30 18.01
C PRO A 170 -31.71 -4.36 18.82
N LEU A 171 -31.46 -3.05 18.79
CA LEU A 171 -32.21 -2.04 19.55
C LEU A 171 -33.34 -1.40 18.72
N ILE A 172 -33.34 -1.59 17.40
CA ILE A 172 -34.23 -0.90 16.46
C ILE A 172 -34.82 -1.93 15.47
N ASN A 173 -36.03 -1.69 14.97
CA ASN A 173 -36.63 -2.59 13.99
C ASN A 173 -35.72 -2.82 12.76
N ALA A 174 -35.48 -4.08 12.40
CA ALA A 174 -34.63 -4.48 11.28
C ALA A 174 -35.07 -3.83 9.95
N PHE A 175 -36.36 -3.59 9.75
CA PHE A 175 -36.88 -2.89 8.57
C PHE A 175 -36.41 -1.44 8.51
N VAL A 176 -36.39 -0.74 9.65
CA VAL A 176 -35.91 0.65 9.75
C VAL A 176 -34.41 0.71 9.46
N VAL A 177 -33.63 -0.24 9.98
CA VAL A 177 -32.19 -0.32 9.71
C VAL A 177 -31.93 -0.56 8.22
N LEU A 178 -32.67 -1.46 7.58
CA LEU A 178 -32.57 -1.71 6.15
C LEU A 178 -32.89 -0.45 5.32
N LEU A 179 -33.94 0.29 5.70
CA LEU A 179 -34.33 1.54 5.04
C LEU A 179 -33.22 2.60 5.16
N LEU A 180 -32.63 2.76 6.35
CA LEU A 180 -31.50 3.67 6.58
C LEU A 180 -30.27 3.28 5.74
N ILE A 181 -29.97 1.99 5.60
CA ILE A 181 -28.89 1.51 4.73
C ILE A 181 -29.17 1.87 3.26
N VAL A 182 -30.38 1.62 2.77
CA VAL A 182 -30.76 1.91 1.37
C VAL A 182 -30.67 3.41 1.08
N VAL A 183 -31.23 4.26 1.94
CA VAL A 183 -31.22 5.72 1.78
C VAL A 183 -29.79 6.26 1.85
N SER A 184 -28.99 5.79 2.80
CA SER A 184 -27.59 6.23 2.95
C SER A 184 -26.71 5.76 1.78
N CYS A 185 -26.94 4.55 1.25
CA CYS A 185 -26.32 4.07 0.01
C CYS A 185 -26.64 5.02 -1.16
N ALA A 186 -27.92 5.33 -1.38
CA ALA A 186 -28.34 6.21 -2.46
C ALA A 186 -27.71 7.61 -2.32
N ALA A 187 -27.74 8.18 -1.11
CA ALA A 187 -27.12 9.47 -0.82
C ALA A 187 -25.61 9.48 -1.08
N PHE A 188 -24.89 8.42 -0.69
CA PHE A 188 -23.46 8.30 -0.91
C PHE A 188 -23.10 8.18 -2.40
N PHE A 189 -23.85 7.39 -3.18
CA PHE A 189 -23.65 7.30 -4.63
C PHE A 189 -23.99 8.59 -5.36
N LEU A 190 -25.04 9.30 -4.96
CA LEU A 190 -25.34 10.64 -5.48
C LEU A 190 -24.20 11.62 -5.18
N TYR A 191 -23.68 11.64 -3.96
CA TYR A 191 -22.53 12.46 -3.59
C TYR A 191 -21.30 12.17 -4.47
N LEU A 192 -21.05 10.90 -4.79
CA LEU A 192 -19.93 10.50 -5.64
C LEU A 192 -20.11 10.86 -7.12
N ASN A 193 -21.35 11.00 -7.60
CA ASN A 193 -21.68 11.33 -9.00
C ASN A 193 -21.85 12.83 -9.26
N VAL A 194 -22.20 13.64 -8.25
CA VAL A 194 -22.40 15.09 -8.37
C VAL A 194 -21.08 15.88 -8.28
N LYS A 195 -20.09 15.36 -7.56
CA LYS A 195 -18.68 15.81 -7.61
C LYS A 195 -17.88 14.97 -8.59
#